data_AF-A0A2V9NY25-F1
#
_entry.id   AF-A0A2V9NY25-F1
#
_cell.length_a   1.000
_cell.length_b   1.000
_cell.length_c   1.000
_cell.angle_alpha   90.00
_cell.angle_beta   90.00
_cell.angle_gamma   90.00
#
_symmetry.space_group_name_H-M   'P 1'
#
loop_
_entity.id
_entity.type
_entity.pdbx_description
1 polymer ?
#
loop_
_entity_poly.entity_id
_entity_poly.type
_entity_poly.pdbx_seq_one_letter_code
_entity_poly.pdbx_strand_id
1 'polypeptide(L)'
;MYFLAGGREKNEDPYQTHLYSIGFDGKGLTLLTPENANHSISVSPDGMFFVDNYSRADWPGESALRRSKDGSEVRVLEKTDVSKLQSDGWKFPEPFQGKAADGTTDIYGLIWKPSNFDPSNKYPIVEHVYTGPQDFFVPKTFGGMLRLFVHGH
;
A
#
# COMPACT_ATOMS: atom_id res chain seq x y z
N MET A 1 -16.33 4.42 -17.44
CA MET A 1 -16.42 3.54 -16.25
C MET A 1 -15.17 3.74 -15.39
N TYR A 2 -15.32 3.70 -14.06
CA TYR A 2 -14.21 3.74 -13.11
C TYR A 2 -14.19 2.45 -12.29
N PHE A 3 -13.01 1.94 -11.96
CA PHE A 3 -12.86 0.72 -11.17
C PHE A 3 -11.50 0.66 -10.46
N LEU A 4 -11.45 -0.07 -9.34
CA LEU A 4 -10.20 -0.42 -8.67
C LEU A 4 -9.69 -1.75 -9.22
N ALA A 5 -8.39 -1.84 -9.48
CA ALA A 5 -7.72 -3.09 -9.86
C ALA A 5 -6.27 -3.10 -9.37
N GLY A 6 -5.71 -4.29 -9.18
CA GLY A 6 -4.29 -4.50 -8.86
C GLY A 6 -3.59 -5.38 -9.90
N GLY A 7 -2.26 -5.49 -9.79
CA GLY A 7 -1.45 -6.41 -10.59
C GLY A 7 -1.18 -5.97 -12.03
N ARG A 8 -1.52 -4.72 -12.39
CA ARG A 8 -1.24 -4.16 -13.72
C ARG A 8 0.10 -3.44 -13.77
N GLU A 9 0.41 -2.59 -12.79
CA GLU A 9 1.67 -1.85 -12.81
C GLU A 9 2.83 -2.76 -12.38
N LYS A 10 4.04 -2.37 -12.78
CA LYS A 10 5.25 -3.18 -12.59
C LYS A 10 6.04 -2.67 -11.40
N ASN A 11 6.84 -3.56 -10.81
CA ASN A 11 7.72 -3.25 -9.67
C ASN A 11 6.96 -2.79 -8.43
N GLU A 12 5.76 -3.33 -8.23
CA GLU A 12 4.92 -3.13 -7.05
C GLU A 12 4.37 -4.47 -6.56
N ASP A 13 3.79 -4.43 -5.37
CA ASP A 13 3.03 -5.55 -4.83
C ASP A 13 1.70 -5.64 -5.60
N PRO A 14 1.41 -6.77 -6.31
CA PRO A 14 0.27 -6.88 -7.22
C PRO A 14 -1.08 -6.83 -6.49
N TYR A 15 -1.07 -6.92 -5.16
CA TYR A 15 -2.27 -6.78 -4.34
C TYR A 15 -2.58 -5.33 -3.97
N GLN A 16 -1.71 -4.36 -4.31
CA GLN A 16 -2.05 -2.94 -4.24
C GLN A 16 -3.08 -2.60 -5.33
N THR A 17 -4.11 -1.84 -4.95
CA THR A 17 -5.16 -1.44 -5.87
C THR A 17 -5.04 0.02 -6.27
N HIS A 18 -5.14 0.28 -7.57
CA HIS A 18 -5.17 1.62 -8.16
C HIS A 18 -6.54 1.90 -8.79
N LEU A 19 -6.89 3.18 -8.88
CA LEU A 19 -8.06 3.64 -9.62
C LEU A 19 -7.74 3.79 -11.10
N TYR A 20 -8.61 3.22 -11.92
CA TYR A 20 -8.57 3.34 -13.37
C TYR A 20 -9.88 3.92 -13.92
N SER A 21 -9.79 4.53 -15.09
CA SER A 21 -10.94 4.83 -15.94
C SER A 21 -10.81 4.16 -17.31
N ILE A 22 -11.95 3.79 -17.90
CA ILE A 22 -12.03 3.22 -19.24
C ILE A 22 -13.33 3.64 -19.93
N GLY A 23 -13.32 3.78 -21.26
CA GLY A 23 -14.51 3.97 -22.07
C GLY A 23 -15.47 2.78 -21.96
N PHE A 24 -16.76 3.01 -22.16
CA PHE A 24 -17.76 1.92 -22.18
C PHE A 24 -17.57 0.98 -23.39
N ASP A 25 -16.85 1.42 -24.41
CA ASP A 25 -16.39 0.61 -25.54
C ASP A 25 -15.14 -0.24 -25.22
N GLY A 26 -14.65 -0.18 -23.97
CA GLY A 26 -13.46 -0.89 -23.52
C GLY A 26 -12.14 -0.26 -23.98
N LYS A 27 -12.14 0.98 -24.49
CA LYS A 27 -10.92 1.66 -24.95
C LYS A 27 -10.50 2.78 -24.00
N GLY A 28 -9.24 3.20 -24.13
CA GLY A 28 -8.71 4.37 -23.42
C GLY A 28 -8.51 4.14 -21.91
N LEU A 29 -8.03 2.96 -21.51
CA LEU A 29 -7.70 2.67 -20.10
C LEU A 29 -6.66 3.68 -19.59
N THR A 30 -7.00 4.41 -18.52
CA THR A 30 -6.18 5.45 -17.91
C THR A 30 -5.98 5.15 -16.43
N LEU A 31 -4.72 5.21 -15.95
CA LEU A 31 -4.36 5.13 -14.54
C LEU A 31 -4.56 6.50 -13.90
N LEU A 32 -5.36 6.57 -12.83
CA LEU A 32 -5.72 7.84 -12.17
C LEU A 32 -4.98 8.08 -10.85
N THR A 33 -4.39 7.02 -10.28
CA THR A 33 -3.66 7.08 -9.00
C THR A 33 -2.31 6.35 -9.16
N PRO A 34 -1.26 7.05 -9.65
CA PRO A 34 -0.02 6.41 -10.07
C PRO A 34 0.97 6.08 -8.94
N GLU A 35 0.69 6.48 -7.71
CA GLU A 35 1.55 6.20 -6.57
C GLU A 35 1.56 4.70 -6.26
N ASN A 36 2.73 4.12 -6.04
CA ASN A 36 2.89 2.71 -5.60
C ASN A 36 2.46 2.60 -4.13
N ALA A 37 1.15 2.56 -3.93
CA ALA A 37 0.46 2.52 -2.67
C ALA A 37 -0.90 1.83 -2.85
N ASN A 38 -1.56 1.51 -1.73
CA ASN A 38 -2.95 1.08 -1.78
C ASN A 38 -3.87 2.29 -1.67
N HIS A 39 -4.84 2.41 -2.58
CA HIS A 39 -5.71 3.58 -2.71
C HIS A 39 -7.14 3.34 -2.18
N SER A 40 -7.72 4.35 -1.54
CA SER A 40 -9.12 4.39 -1.11
C SER A 40 -9.78 5.68 -1.61
N ILE A 41 -10.78 5.52 -2.47
CA ILE A 41 -11.31 6.60 -3.31
C ILE A 41 -12.70 7.04 -2.83
N SER A 42 -12.88 8.36 -2.71
CA SER A 42 -14.19 9.00 -2.51
C SER A 42 -14.45 10.00 -3.64
N VAL A 43 -15.43 9.71 -4.49
CA VAL A 43 -15.74 10.55 -5.67
C VAL A 43 -16.68 11.70 -5.29
N SER A 44 -16.48 12.88 -5.89
CA SER A 44 -17.37 14.02 -5.70
C SER A 44 -18.77 13.77 -6.28
N PRO A 45 -19.83 14.42 -5.78
CA PRO A 45 -21.20 14.22 -6.28
C PRO A 45 -21.37 14.52 -7.77
N ASP A 46 -20.59 15.47 -8.31
CA ASP A 46 -20.58 15.84 -9.73
C ASP A 46 -19.64 14.97 -10.58
N GLY A 47 -18.90 14.05 -9.95
CA GLY A 47 -17.95 13.15 -10.62
C GLY A 47 -16.70 13.83 -11.18
N MET A 48 -16.52 15.14 -10.99
CA MET A 48 -15.42 15.90 -11.58
C MET A 48 -14.09 15.73 -10.83
N PHE A 49 -14.18 15.36 -9.55
CA PHE A 49 -13.05 15.17 -8.67
C PHE A 49 -13.19 13.89 -7.86
N PHE A 50 -12.08 13.47 -7.26
CA PHE A 50 -12.10 12.46 -6.21
C PHE A 50 -11.04 12.78 -5.16
N VAL A 51 -11.32 12.37 -3.93
CA VAL A 51 -10.33 12.29 -2.87
C VAL A 51 -9.70 10.91 -2.91
N ASP A 52 -8.39 10.89 -3.00
CA ASP A 52 -7.55 9.69 -2.94
C ASP A 52 -6.85 9.67 -1.58
N ASN A 53 -7.16 8.67 -0.77
CA ASN A 53 -6.43 8.37 0.46
C ASN A 53 -5.55 7.17 0.19
N TYR A 54 -4.23 7.37 0.18
CA TYR A 54 -3.29 6.31 -0.18
C TYR A 54 -2.19 6.19 0.84
N SER A 55 -1.74 4.95 1.04
CA SER A 55 -0.62 4.62 1.93
C SER A 55 -0.02 3.28 1.54
N ARG A 56 1.17 2.99 2.05
CA ARG A 56 1.79 1.67 1.99
C ARG A 56 2.25 1.28 3.39
N ALA A 57 2.54 0.01 3.64
CA ALA A 57 2.99 -0.43 4.97
C ALA A 57 4.24 0.33 5.48
N ASP A 58 5.11 0.72 4.55
CA ASP A 58 6.35 1.49 4.75
C ASP A 58 6.23 2.97 4.33
N TRP A 59 5.03 3.46 3.99
CA TRP A 59 4.78 4.84 3.56
C TRP A 59 3.57 5.44 4.32
N PRO A 60 3.76 6.48 5.15
CA PRO A 60 2.68 7.18 5.82
C PRO A 60 1.59 7.65 4.86
N GLY A 61 0.34 7.69 5.33
CA GLY A 61 -0.78 8.05 4.47
C GLY A 61 -0.78 9.50 4.04
N GLU A 62 -1.17 9.72 2.78
CA GLU A 62 -1.50 11.03 2.23
C GLU A 62 -2.92 11.04 1.67
N SER A 63 -3.58 12.19 1.79
CA SER A 63 -4.89 12.45 1.19
C SER A 63 -4.75 13.54 0.14
N ALA A 64 -5.15 13.28 -1.09
CA ALA A 64 -5.06 14.22 -2.21
C ALA A 64 -6.40 14.40 -2.91
N LEU A 65 -6.71 15.64 -3.30
CA LEU A 65 -7.80 15.94 -4.22
C LEU A 65 -7.26 15.84 -5.66
N ARG A 66 -7.93 15.05 -6.50
CA ARG A 66 -7.54 14.82 -7.90
C ARG A 66 -8.69 15.07 -8.86
N ARG A 67 -8.36 15.37 -10.12
CA ARG A 67 -9.35 15.47 -11.21
C ARG A 67 -9.70 14.08 -11.73
N SER A 68 -10.99 13.76 -11.85
CA SER A 68 -11.44 12.47 -12.38
C SER A 68 -11.10 12.26 -13.86
N LYS A 69 -10.90 13.35 -14.61
CA LYS A 69 -10.63 13.32 -16.05
C LYS A 69 -9.33 12.60 -16.39
N ASP A 70 -8.28 12.83 -15.61
CA ASP A 70 -6.92 12.40 -15.92
C ASP A 70 -6.10 11.99 -14.68
N GLY A 71 -6.67 12.07 -13.48
CA GLY A 71 -5.99 11.72 -12.23
C GLY A 71 -5.02 12.79 -11.74
N SER A 72 -4.93 13.94 -12.42
CA SER A 72 -4.02 15.02 -12.02
C SER A 72 -4.33 15.51 -10.61
N GLU A 73 -3.29 15.62 -9.80
CA GLU A 73 -3.40 16.19 -8.46
C GLU A 73 -3.79 17.67 -8.56
N VAL A 74 -4.84 18.04 -7.83
CA VAL A 74 -5.25 19.42 -7.63
C VAL A 74 -4.54 19.99 -6.42
N ARG A 75 -4.54 19.24 -5.31
CA ARG A 75 -3.89 19.61 -4.06
C ARG A 75 -3.81 18.43 -3.08
N VAL A 76 -2.74 18.37 -2.31
CA VAL A 76 -2.68 17.60 -1.06
C VAL A 76 -3.60 18.21 0.01
N LEU A 77 -4.48 17.38 0.57
CA LEU A 77 -5.39 17.72 1.66
C LEU A 77 -4.76 17.46 3.03
N GLU A 78 -4.06 16.34 3.18
CA GLU A 78 -3.45 15.90 4.44
C GLU A 78 -2.23 15.02 4.19
N LYS A 79 -1.24 15.10 5.09
CA LYS A 79 -0.11 14.18 5.17
C LYS A 79 0.06 13.70 6.60
N THR A 80 0.21 12.40 6.78
CA THR A 80 0.46 11.81 8.09
C THR A 80 1.89 12.15 8.55
N ASP A 81 2.00 12.86 9.68
CA ASP A 81 3.29 13.11 10.34
C ASP A 81 3.64 11.95 11.29
N VAL A 82 4.79 11.32 11.04
CA VAL A 82 5.33 10.21 11.84
C VAL A 82 6.60 10.59 12.61
N SER A 83 6.98 11.86 12.60
CA SER A 83 8.21 12.36 13.23
C SER A 83 8.33 11.95 14.69
N LYS A 84 7.23 12.02 15.45
CA LYS A 84 7.19 11.61 16.85
C LYS A 84 7.47 10.11 17.02
N LEU A 85 6.82 9.25 16.23
CA LEU A 85 7.05 7.80 16.26
C LEU A 85 8.52 7.48 15.96
N GLN A 86 9.07 8.07 14.90
CA GLN A 86 10.46 7.86 14.52
C GLN A 86 11.44 8.35 15.61
N SER A 87 11.13 9.47 16.27
CA SER A 87 11.94 9.97 17.39
C SER A 87 11.95 9.03 18.60
N ASP A 88 10.90 8.23 18.77
CA ASP A 88 10.79 7.21 19.82
C ASP A 88 11.42 5.86 19.40
N GLY A 89 12.14 5.83 18.27
CA GLY A 89 12.88 4.66 17.80
C GLY A 89 12.07 3.68 16.94
N TRP A 90 10.83 4.05 16.59
CA TRP A 90 10.01 3.26 15.68
C TRP A 90 10.60 3.27 14.26
N LYS A 91 10.55 2.13 13.59
CA LYS A 91 11.04 1.93 12.22
C LYS A 91 9.93 1.32 11.37
N PHE A 92 9.83 1.77 10.11
CA PHE A 92 8.95 1.12 9.14
C PHE A 92 9.34 -0.34 8.94
N PRO A 93 8.36 -1.23 8.66
CA PRO A 93 8.69 -2.53 8.13
C PRO A 93 9.33 -2.41 6.75
N GLU A 94 10.10 -3.41 6.36
CA GLU A 94 10.69 -3.53 5.04
C GLU A 94 9.78 -4.42 4.16
N PRO A 95 9.26 -3.92 3.03
CA PRO A 95 8.62 -4.76 2.02
C PRO A 95 9.57 -5.85 1.54
N PHE A 96 9.07 -7.08 1.52
CA PHE A 96 9.79 -8.26 1.06
C PHE A 96 9.13 -8.80 -0.21
N GLN A 97 9.97 -9.14 -1.19
CA GLN A 97 9.60 -9.94 -2.35
C GLN A 97 10.61 -11.09 -2.48
N GLY A 98 10.11 -12.32 -2.57
CA GLY A 98 10.94 -13.51 -2.78
C GLY A 98 10.21 -14.58 -3.58
N LYS A 99 10.96 -15.60 -4.02
CA LYS A 99 10.36 -16.76 -4.70
C LYS A 99 9.91 -17.80 -3.69
N ALA A 100 8.74 -18.38 -3.95
CA ALA A 100 8.28 -19.59 -3.28
C ALA A 100 9.22 -20.77 -3.57
N ALA A 101 9.02 -21.88 -2.88
CA ALA A 101 9.83 -23.10 -3.04
C ALA A 101 9.78 -23.68 -4.48
N ASP A 102 8.76 -23.34 -5.28
CA ASP A 102 8.64 -23.71 -6.68
C ASP A 102 9.59 -22.93 -7.62
N GLY A 103 10.25 -21.89 -7.10
CA GLY A 103 11.17 -21.02 -7.85
C GLY A 103 10.47 -20.05 -8.82
N THR A 104 9.16 -20.09 -8.95
CA THR A 104 8.39 -19.31 -9.93
C THR A 104 7.45 -18.30 -9.31
N THR A 105 6.74 -18.68 -8.24
CA THR A 105 5.70 -17.87 -7.61
C THR A 105 6.32 -16.77 -6.76
N ASP A 106 5.96 -15.52 -7.00
CA ASP A 106 6.37 -14.40 -6.15
C ASP A 106 5.54 -14.37 -4.86
N ILE A 107 6.24 -14.28 -3.72
CA ILE A 107 5.66 -14.09 -2.39
C ILE A 107 5.99 -12.67 -1.94
N TYR A 108 4.99 -12.02 -1.38
CA TYR A 108 5.08 -10.65 -0.85
C TYR A 108 4.85 -10.67 0.66
N GLY A 109 5.64 -9.91 1.40
CA GLY A 109 5.57 -9.85 2.85
C GLY A 109 6.15 -8.56 3.43
N LEU A 110 6.20 -8.50 4.75
CA LEU A 110 6.78 -7.39 5.50
C LEU A 110 7.72 -7.95 6.56
N ILE A 111 8.89 -7.31 6.70
CA ILE A 111 9.89 -7.65 7.71
C ILE A 111 9.94 -6.52 8.72
N TRP A 112 9.62 -6.82 9.98
CA TRP A 112 9.86 -5.91 11.10
C TRP A 112 11.19 -6.28 11.75
N LYS A 113 12.16 -5.38 11.68
CA LYS A 113 13.43 -5.53 12.38
C LYS A 113 13.30 -5.03 13.82
N PRO A 114 14.02 -5.62 14.79
CA PRO A 114 14.17 -5.05 16.11
C PRO A 114 14.62 -3.59 16.03
N SER A 115 14.15 -2.74 16.95
CA SER A 115 14.54 -1.32 16.99
C SER A 115 16.06 -1.14 17.10
N ASN A 116 16.73 -2.05 17.81
CA ASN A 116 18.19 -2.14 17.99
C ASN A 116 18.88 -3.14 17.03
N PHE A 117 18.30 -3.41 15.85
CA PHE A 117 18.87 -4.33 14.89
C PHE A 117 20.33 -4.00 14.53
N ASP A 118 21.19 -5.01 14.64
CA ASP A 118 22.58 -5.01 14.19
C ASP A 118 22.77 -6.17 13.21
N PRO A 119 23.18 -5.91 11.96
CA PRO A 119 23.34 -6.95 10.94
C PRO A 119 24.40 -8.02 11.30
N SER A 120 25.25 -7.77 12.30
CA SER A 120 26.27 -8.71 12.78
C SER A 120 25.70 -9.76 13.75
N ASN A 121 24.50 -9.54 14.28
CA ASN A 121 23.85 -10.39 15.28
C ASN A 121 22.82 -11.34 14.65
N LYS A 122 22.48 -12.40 15.38
CA LYS A 122 21.41 -13.34 15.02
C LYS A 122 20.19 -13.09 15.89
N TYR A 123 19.01 -13.08 15.27
CA TYR A 123 17.74 -12.86 15.93
C TYR A 123 16.79 -14.03 15.64
N PRO A 124 15.97 -14.49 16.60
CA PRO A 124 14.90 -15.43 16.31
C PRO A 124 13.87 -14.79 15.37
N ILE A 125 13.35 -15.57 14.41
CA ILE A 125 12.29 -15.13 13.50
C ILE A 125 10.95 -15.60 14.08
N VAL A 126 10.02 -14.66 14.26
CA VAL A 126 8.62 -14.96 14.51
C VAL A 126 7.87 -14.77 13.20
N GLU A 127 7.43 -15.88 12.62
CA GLU A 127 6.67 -15.88 11.38
C GLU A 127 5.17 -15.80 11.70
N HIS A 128 4.52 -14.72 11.24
CA HIS A 128 3.08 -14.55 11.38
C HIS A 128 2.40 -14.80 10.02
N VAL A 129 2.20 -16.07 9.70
CA VAL A 129 1.54 -16.51 8.47
C VAL A 129 0.12 -16.97 8.77
N TYR A 130 -0.85 -16.37 8.08
CA TYR A 130 -2.21 -16.90 7.99
C TYR A 130 -2.46 -17.31 6.53
N THR A 131 -2.52 -18.62 6.27
CA THR A 131 -2.67 -19.22 4.93
C THR A 131 -4.11 -19.61 4.60
N GLY A 132 -5.10 -18.90 5.14
CA GLY A 132 -6.50 -19.13 4.78
C GLY A 132 -6.72 -18.86 3.28
N PRO A 133 -7.34 -19.79 2.51
CA PRO A 133 -7.42 -19.74 1.04
C PRO A 133 -8.29 -18.61 0.46
N GLN A 134 -8.77 -17.69 1.29
CA GLN A 134 -9.68 -16.60 0.91
C GLN A 134 -9.14 -15.20 1.25
N ASP A 135 -8.03 -15.06 1.98
CA ASP A 135 -7.54 -13.76 2.46
C ASP A 135 -6.02 -13.64 2.42
N PHE A 136 -5.52 -12.49 1.94
CA PHE A 136 -4.12 -12.10 2.02
C PHE A 136 -3.95 -11.10 3.18
N PHE A 137 -3.41 -11.55 4.31
CA PHE A 137 -3.34 -10.74 5.54
C PHE A 137 -2.08 -9.86 5.67
N VAL A 138 -1.31 -9.65 4.60
CA VAL A 138 -0.23 -8.66 4.63
C VAL A 138 -0.87 -7.27 4.56
N PRO A 139 -0.73 -6.42 5.60
CA PRO A 139 -1.35 -5.10 5.58
C PRO A 139 -0.78 -4.29 4.42
N LYS A 140 -1.68 -3.79 3.56
CA LYS A 140 -1.30 -2.94 2.42
C LYS A 140 -1.29 -1.46 2.75
N THR A 141 -1.84 -1.08 3.91
CA THR A 141 -1.94 0.32 4.36
C THR A 141 -1.11 0.56 5.62
N PHE A 142 -0.68 1.81 5.80
CA PHE A 142 0.06 2.25 6.99
C PHE A 142 -0.73 1.98 8.29
N GLY A 143 -2.03 2.27 8.30
CA GLY A 143 -2.89 2.00 9.45
C GLY A 143 -3.08 0.50 9.73
N GLY A 144 -3.15 -0.34 8.69
CA GLY A 144 -3.19 -1.80 8.86
C GLY A 144 -1.90 -2.34 9.47
N MET A 145 -0.76 -1.80 9.04
CA MET A 145 0.56 -2.12 9.59
C MET A 145 0.66 -1.72 11.07
N LEU A 146 0.27 -0.50 11.44
CA LEU A 146 0.32 -0.04 12.84
C LEU A 146 -0.51 -0.93 13.78
N ARG A 147 -1.66 -1.43 13.33
CA ARG A 147 -2.49 -2.35 14.13
C ARG A 147 -1.75 -3.65 14.46
N LEU A 148 -1.04 -4.23 13.50
CA LEU A 148 -0.24 -5.45 13.74
C LEU A 148 0.95 -5.17 14.65
N PHE A 149 1.58 -4.00 14.54
CA PHE A 149 2.65 -3.60 15.45
C PHE A 149 2.15 -3.46 16.91
N VAL A 150 1.02 -2.79 17.14
CA VAL A 150 0.48 -2.56 18.50
C VAL A 150 -0.01 -3.85 19.16
N HIS A 151 -0.56 -4.80 18.40
CA HIS A 151 -1.09 -6.06 18.93
C HIS A 151 -0.09 -7.21 18.92
N GLY A 152 1.09 -7.03 18.31
CA GLY A 152 2.17 -8.03 18.26
C GLY A 152 3.15 -7.97 19.44
N HIS A 153 2.87 -7.12 20.45
CA HIS A 153 3.62 -6.99 21.69
C HIS A 153 2.85 -7.56 22.88
#